data_AF-A0A4U0XSK7-F1
#
_entry.id   AF-A0A4U0XSK7-F1
#
_cell.length_a   1.000
_cell.length_b   1.000
_cell.length_c   1.000
_cell.angle_alpha   90.00
_cell.angle_beta   90.00
_cell.angle_gamma   90.00
#
_symmetry.space_group_name_H-M   'P 1'
#
loop_
_entity.id
_entity.type
_entity.pdbx_description
1 polymer ?
#
loop_
_entity_poly.entity_id
_entity_poly.type
_entity_poly.pdbx_seq_one_letter_code
_entity_poly.pdbx_strand_id
1 'polypeptide(L)'
;MASWLARSILSGLLASSALIKPSVAQTTAAARYVTTVDANGNTVYLADNRKPALYTQDFGDCLGHSDINVTRFDAAYYKDNMTILFHLAGNTGLRNESLMMYIGVYAYGESRFELTFNPCNANIASMCPMNSSVSIEADGIIPIAQSDVASIPSIALGIPDFEGAAILRIFANSTETEIGCYSAVVTNGATFSQPDSVGTILGIFTIVALTASFATAIYGDNIPVMRNHYAHSLSILVVFAVFQHIFFTGALSMNWPSVLVAFWSNFAWTGGMIYSSGMQNSINKLVGSNFGNTTQVGAASTGAINEGLGGGYNIHQIYRRAMPEMFKRDILSPMAQTVEQHLYKRALTNSSQGYSWYGQPVKPGLPLPGNYSGFAGTLGQERIPASNAFMTGFLWFLILLVLVAAAVIGFKWLLEAFSAIKLVKQNRLAYFR
;
A
#
# COMPACT_ATOMS: atom_id res chain seq x y z
N MET A 1 -36.60 16.17 29.46
CA MET A 1 -36.10 15.19 28.46
C MET A 1 -35.08 15.81 27.51
N ALA A 2 -35.25 17.03 27.00
CA ALA A 2 -34.27 17.69 26.13
C ALA A 2 -32.89 17.96 26.78
N SER A 3 -32.82 18.31 28.08
CA SER A 3 -31.54 18.60 28.76
C SER A 3 -30.68 17.36 29.04
N TRP A 4 -31.29 16.17 29.11
CA TRP A 4 -30.59 14.91 29.38
C TRP A 4 -29.97 14.32 28.10
N LEU A 5 -30.67 14.46 26.97
CA LEU A 5 -30.13 14.14 25.64
C LEU A 5 -28.98 15.08 25.27
N ALA A 6 -29.13 16.39 25.51
CA ALA A 6 -28.06 17.36 25.25
C ALA A 6 -26.79 17.08 26.07
N ARG A 7 -26.93 16.68 27.35
CA ARG A 7 -25.80 16.32 28.21
C ARG A 7 -25.13 15.01 27.81
N SER A 8 -25.90 14.02 27.35
CA SER A 8 -25.37 12.73 26.89
C SER A 8 -24.65 12.84 25.53
N ILE A 9 -25.12 13.72 24.66
CA ILE A 9 -24.46 14.04 23.38
C ILE A 9 -23.17 14.83 23.63
N LEU A 10 -23.17 15.78 24.57
CA LEU A 10 -21.98 16.56 24.95
C LEU A 10 -20.91 15.69 25.64
N SER A 11 -21.30 14.74 26.48
CA SER A 11 -20.37 13.79 27.10
C SER A 11 -19.85 12.74 26.11
N GLY A 12 -20.65 12.37 25.11
CA GLY A 12 -20.19 11.55 23.97
C GLY A 12 -19.15 12.27 23.12
N LEU A 13 -19.38 13.55 22.80
CA LEU A 13 -18.44 14.40 22.04
C LEU A 13 -17.12 14.64 22.79
N LEU A 14 -17.16 14.83 24.11
CA LEU A 14 -15.96 14.98 24.95
C LEU A 14 -15.18 13.66 25.10
N ALA A 15 -15.86 12.51 25.16
CA ALA A 15 -15.20 11.20 25.18
C ALA A 15 -14.47 10.90 23.86
N SER A 16 -15.00 11.34 22.71
CA SER A 16 -14.32 11.22 21.41
C SER A 16 -13.09 12.12 21.25
N SER A 17 -12.99 13.23 21.99
CA SER A 17 -11.77 14.07 21.99
C SER A 17 -10.59 13.48 22.76
N ALA A 18 -10.82 12.46 23.60
CA ALA A 18 -9.77 11.77 24.35
C ALA A 18 -9.01 10.70 23.52
N LEU A 19 -9.44 10.43 22.28
CA LEU A 19 -8.77 9.51 21.34
C LEU A 19 -7.76 10.19 20.41
N ILE A 20 -7.56 11.50 20.55
CA ILE A 20 -6.54 12.24 19.81
C ILE A 20 -5.19 11.93 20.48
N LYS A 21 -4.45 10.97 19.91
CA LYS A 21 -3.08 10.69 20.34
C LYS A 21 -2.22 11.94 20.11
N PRO A 22 -1.51 12.46 21.13
CA PRO A 22 -0.49 13.47 20.89
C PRO A 22 0.61 12.84 20.06
N SER A 23 0.91 13.45 18.90
CA SER A 23 2.06 13.11 18.09
C SER A 23 3.33 13.36 18.91
N VAL A 24 3.98 12.28 19.33
CA VAL A 24 5.28 12.33 20.01
C VAL A 24 6.30 12.87 19.02
N ALA A 25 6.83 14.05 19.31
CA ALA A 25 7.96 14.61 18.57
C ALA A 25 9.15 13.66 18.74
N GLN A 26 9.65 13.12 17.62
CA GLN A 26 10.89 12.35 17.61
C GLN A 26 12.05 13.24 18.04
N THR A 27 12.83 12.73 18.99
CA THR A 27 14.10 13.29 19.44
C THR A 27 15.02 13.54 18.24
N THR A 28 15.32 14.81 17.98
CA THR A 28 16.24 15.25 16.93
C THR A 28 17.68 14.90 17.31
N ALA A 29 18.26 13.91 16.62
CA ALA A 29 19.70 13.82 16.50
C ALA A 29 20.25 15.13 15.91
N ALA A 30 21.42 15.59 16.37
CA ALA A 30 22.02 16.83 15.90
C ALA A 30 22.15 16.83 14.37
N ALA A 31 21.55 17.82 13.70
CA ALA A 31 21.53 17.92 12.25
C ALA A 31 22.96 18.08 11.71
N ARG A 32 23.43 17.09 10.95
CA ARG A 32 24.67 17.18 10.16
C ARG A 32 24.37 17.96 8.88
N TYR A 33 25.28 18.83 8.47
CA TYR A 33 25.14 19.65 7.25
C TYR A 33 26.24 19.31 6.26
N VAL A 34 25.89 19.23 4.97
CA VAL A 34 26.78 18.96 3.85
C VAL A 34 26.72 20.15 2.90
N THR A 35 27.86 20.58 2.37
CA THR A 35 27.95 21.63 1.36
C THR A 35 27.91 21.04 -0.04
N THR A 36 27.04 21.54 -0.90
CA THR A 36 26.94 21.11 -2.30
C THR A 36 26.56 22.29 -3.20
N VAL A 37 26.60 22.07 -4.51
CA VAL A 37 26.32 23.09 -5.53
C VAL A 37 24.91 22.88 -6.06
N ASP A 38 24.09 23.93 -6.09
CA ASP A 38 22.73 23.87 -6.62
C ASP A 38 22.70 23.88 -8.17
N ALA A 39 21.50 23.71 -8.74
CA ALA A 39 21.27 23.79 -10.19
C ALA A 39 21.71 25.12 -10.84
N ASN A 40 21.90 26.18 -10.04
CA ASN A 40 22.29 27.52 -10.50
C ASN A 40 23.78 27.81 -10.24
N GLY A 41 24.56 26.84 -9.75
CA GLY A 41 25.99 26.99 -9.46
C GLY A 41 26.32 27.62 -8.10
N ASN A 42 25.36 27.80 -7.20
CA ASN A 42 25.59 28.37 -5.87
C ASN A 42 25.92 27.30 -4.82
N THR A 43 26.80 27.61 -3.87
CA THR A 43 27.09 26.73 -2.72
C THR A 43 25.96 26.82 -1.69
N VAL A 44 25.30 25.69 -1.42
CA VAL A 44 24.20 25.58 -0.45
C VAL A 44 24.56 24.61 0.68
N TYR A 45 24.21 24.97 1.91
CA TYR A 45 24.34 24.13 3.10
C TYR A 45 23.06 23.32 3.29
N LEU A 46 23.14 22.01 3.20
CA LEU A 46 21.98 21.13 3.19
C LEU A 46 22.07 20.13 4.33
N ALA A 47 20.96 19.94 5.05
CA ALA A 47 20.90 18.97 6.13
C ALA A 47 20.99 17.55 5.56
N ASP A 48 21.81 16.71 6.17
CA ASP A 48 22.07 15.32 5.75
C ASP A 48 20.82 14.44 5.87
N ASN A 49 19.95 14.75 6.83
CA ASN A 49 18.69 14.05 7.08
C ASN A 49 17.49 14.64 6.30
N ARG A 50 17.73 15.43 5.26
CA ARG A 50 16.65 16.04 4.47
C ARG A 50 15.85 14.99 3.70
N LYS A 51 14.53 15.23 3.59
CA LYS A 51 13.63 14.37 2.82
C LYS A 51 13.87 14.59 1.32
N PRO A 52 14.10 13.54 0.52
CA PRO A 52 14.22 13.66 -0.93
C PRO A 52 12.91 14.14 -1.57
N ALA A 53 13.01 14.77 -2.74
CA ALA A 53 11.87 15.30 -3.47
C ALA A 53 10.99 14.18 -4.05
N LEU A 54 11.64 13.15 -4.60
CA LEU A 54 11.00 11.89 -5.01
C LEU A 54 11.87 10.74 -4.53
N TYR A 55 11.25 9.63 -4.14
CA TYR A 55 11.96 8.44 -3.71
C TYR A 55 11.15 7.18 -3.97
N THR A 56 11.82 6.04 -4.10
CA THR A 56 11.15 4.75 -4.27
C THR A 56 10.62 4.22 -2.93
N GLN A 57 9.49 3.51 -2.99
CA GLN A 57 8.97 2.70 -1.89
C GLN A 57 8.95 1.23 -2.30
N ASP A 58 7.91 0.51 -1.90
CA ASP A 58 7.77 -0.93 -2.10
C ASP A 58 8.04 -1.30 -3.56
N PHE A 59 8.73 -2.42 -3.74
CA PHE A 59 9.20 -2.91 -5.04
C PHE A 59 8.88 -4.39 -5.21
N GLY A 60 8.80 -4.87 -6.45
CA GLY A 60 8.50 -6.27 -6.76
C GLY A 60 9.10 -6.76 -8.07
N ASP A 61 9.24 -8.07 -8.19
CA ASP A 61 9.73 -8.75 -9.40
C ASP A 61 8.65 -8.72 -10.50
N CYS A 62 8.99 -8.11 -11.64
CA CYS A 62 8.14 -8.00 -12.83
C CYS A 62 8.39 -9.06 -13.90
N LEU A 63 9.47 -9.85 -13.79
CA LEU A 63 9.75 -10.98 -14.68
C LEU A 63 9.04 -12.24 -14.18
N GLY A 64 8.93 -12.36 -12.85
CA GLY A 64 8.30 -13.48 -12.15
C GLY A 64 9.16 -14.72 -11.97
N HIS A 65 10.30 -14.75 -12.64
CA HIS A 65 11.32 -15.78 -12.57
C HIS A 65 12.70 -15.13 -12.70
N SER A 66 12.93 -14.04 -11.97
CA SER A 66 14.24 -13.39 -11.95
C SER A 66 15.30 -14.32 -11.32
N ASP A 67 16.41 -14.54 -12.04
CA ASP A 67 17.56 -15.33 -11.57
C ASP A 67 18.38 -14.59 -10.49
N ILE A 68 18.17 -13.28 -10.41
CA ILE A 68 18.71 -12.39 -9.39
C ILE A 68 17.60 -12.07 -8.42
N ASN A 69 17.83 -12.27 -7.12
CA ASN A 69 16.91 -11.90 -6.04
C ASN A 69 17.33 -10.56 -5.43
N VAL A 70 16.60 -9.49 -5.73
CA VAL A 70 16.84 -8.15 -5.17
C VAL A 70 16.15 -8.04 -3.82
N THR A 71 16.94 -7.76 -2.78
CA THR A 71 16.46 -7.58 -1.40
C THR A 71 16.23 -6.11 -1.07
N ARG A 72 16.80 -5.20 -1.86
CA ARG A 72 16.71 -3.76 -1.65
C ARG A 72 16.80 -3.00 -2.96
N PHE A 73 15.83 -2.13 -3.22
CA PHE A 73 15.80 -1.27 -4.41
C PHE A 73 15.35 0.15 -4.03
N ASP A 74 16.33 0.96 -3.63
CA ASP A 74 16.12 2.30 -3.13
C ASP A 74 16.73 3.32 -4.10
N ALA A 75 15.94 4.30 -4.53
CA ALA A 75 16.41 5.45 -5.27
C ALA A 75 15.73 6.71 -4.76
N ALA A 76 16.49 7.81 -4.64
CA ALA A 76 15.99 9.10 -4.18
C ALA A 76 16.56 10.22 -5.03
N TYR A 77 15.67 11.08 -5.51
CA TYR A 77 15.99 12.29 -6.23
C TYR A 77 15.99 13.50 -5.28
N TYR A 78 17.12 14.18 -5.22
CA TYR A 78 17.31 15.45 -4.53
C TYR A 78 17.34 16.57 -5.57
N LYS A 79 16.28 17.38 -5.61
CA LYS A 79 16.12 18.47 -6.57
C LYS A 79 17.12 19.61 -6.33
N ASP A 80 17.40 19.85 -5.06
CA ASP A 80 18.17 20.97 -4.54
C ASP A 80 19.65 20.92 -4.94
N ASN A 81 20.22 19.72 -5.11
CA ASN A 81 21.59 19.53 -5.60
C ASN A 81 21.67 18.70 -6.90
N MET A 82 20.52 18.43 -7.54
CA MET A 82 20.44 17.71 -8.81
C MET A 82 21.14 16.35 -8.80
N THR A 83 20.89 15.57 -7.74
CA THR A 83 21.48 14.22 -7.60
C THR A 83 20.41 13.16 -7.43
N ILE A 84 20.65 11.98 -8.02
CA ILE A 84 19.98 10.74 -7.64
C ILE A 84 20.93 9.96 -6.75
N LEU A 85 20.44 9.60 -5.57
CA LEU A 85 21.07 8.60 -4.74
C LEU A 85 20.40 7.26 -5.04
N PHE A 86 21.17 6.21 -5.27
CA PHE A 86 20.63 4.86 -5.42
C PHE A 86 21.35 3.88 -4.50
N HIS A 87 20.63 2.85 -4.10
CA HIS A 87 21.13 1.75 -3.32
C HIS A 87 20.38 0.46 -3.69
N LEU A 88 21.14 -0.52 -4.17
CA LEU A 88 20.65 -1.80 -4.65
C LEU A 88 21.39 -2.90 -3.89
N ALA A 89 20.63 -3.81 -3.29
CA ALA A 89 21.18 -4.99 -2.63
C ALA A 89 20.44 -6.24 -3.06
N GLY A 90 21.13 -7.38 -3.06
CA GLY A 90 20.54 -8.65 -3.48
C GLY A 90 21.49 -9.82 -3.46
N ASN A 91 21.02 -10.94 -3.98
CA ASN A 91 21.77 -12.18 -4.10
C ASN A 91 21.47 -12.81 -5.47
N THR A 92 22.38 -13.67 -5.92
CA THR A 92 22.30 -14.28 -7.26
C THR A 92 22.69 -15.75 -7.21
N GLY A 93 22.06 -16.57 -8.04
CA GLY A 93 22.48 -17.94 -8.30
C GLY A 93 23.55 -18.07 -9.39
N LEU A 94 23.89 -16.97 -10.07
CA LEU A 94 24.79 -16.95 -11.22
C LEU A 94 26.25 -17.04 -10.76
N ARG A 95 27.08 -17.83 -11.48
CA ARG A 95 28.47 -18.11 -11.04
C ARG A 95 29.51 -17.20 -11.65
N ASN A 96 29.32 -16.79 -12.91
CA ASN A 96 30.26 -15.93 -13.63
C ASN A 96 29.56 -15.34 -14.85
N GLU A 97 28.78 -14.27 -14.64
CA GLU A 97 28.04 -13.60 -15.71
C GLU A 97 28.33 -12.10 -15.72
N SER A 98 28.58 -11.56 -16.91
CA SER A 98 28.70 -10.10 -17.11
C SER A 98 27.35 -9.52 -17.49
N LEU A 99 27.01 -8.35 -16.96
CA LEU A 99 25.66 -7.81 -17.02
C LEU A 99 25.61 -6.46 -17.73
N MET A 100 24.44 -6.14 -18.28
CA MET A 100 24.06 -4.79 -18.67
C MET A 100 22.81 -4.40 -17.87
N MET A 101 22.82 -3.22 -17.27
CA MET A 101 21.70 -2.72 -16.47
C MET A 101 20.98 -1.61 -17.22
N TYR A 102 19.66 -1.63 -17.12
CA TYR A 102 18.77 -0.58 -17.61
C TYR A 102 17.94 -0.07 -16.44
N ILE A 103 18.02 1.22 -16.16
CA ILE A 103 17.18 1.90 -15.18
C ILE A 103 16.32 2.90 -15.94
N GLY A 104 15.00 2.71 -15.87
CA GLY A 104 14.01 3.63 -16.41
C GLY A 104 13.15 4.21 -15.30
N VAL A 105 12.93 5.52 -15.30
CA VAL A 105 11.96 6.19 -14.44
C VAL A 105 10.82 6.71 -15.31
N TYR A 106 9.62 6.22 -15.01
CA TYR A 106 8.39 6.55 -15.71
C TYR A 106 7.50 7.39 -14.80
N ALA A 107 6.79 8.34 -15.38
CA ALA A 107 5.77 9.12 -14.68
C ALA A 107 4.58 9.34 -15.59
N TYR A 108 3.38 9.00 -15.11
CA TYR A 108 2.13 9.08 -15.86
C TYR A 108 2.20 8.34 -17.22
N GLY A 109 2.81 7.16 -17.23
CA GLY A 109 2.99 6.34 -18.44
C GLY A 109 4.07 6.83 -19.41
N GLU A 110 4.70 7.98 -19.18
CA GLU A 110 5.75 8.54 -20.02
C GLU A 110 7.13 8.33 -19.41
N SER A 111 8.12 8.01 -20.25
CA SER A 111 9.51 7.89 -19.82
C SER A 111 10.09 9.27 -19.51
N ARG A 112 10.71 9.41 -18.33
CA ARG A 112 11.30 10.67 -17.85
C ARG A 112 12.81 10.61 -17.77
N PHE A 113 13.35 9.43 -17.51
CA PHE A 113 14.78 9.22 -17.41
C PHE A 113 15.09 7.76 -17.76
N GLU A 114 16.08 7.55 -18.61
CA GLU A 114 16.55 6.22 -18.99
C GLU A 114 18.06 6.21 -18.98
N LEU A 115 18.63 5.20 -18.33
CA LEU A 115 20.07 4.99 -18.28
C LEU A 115 20.37 3.52 -18.50
N THR A 116 21.10 3.24 -19.57
CA THR A 116 21.72 1.92 -19.79
C THR A 116 23.19 2.01 -19.43
N PHE A 117 23.67 1.15 -18.54
CA PHE A 117 25.06 1.18 -18.11
C PHE A 117 25.58 -0.22 -17.76
N ASN A 118 26.90 -0.36 -17.92
CA ASN A 118 27.62 -1.55 -17.46
C ASN A 118 28.05 -1.32 -16.00
N PRO A 119 27.61 -2.16 -15.03
CA PRO A 119 27.96 -1.99 -13.63
C PRO A 119 29.48 -2.03 -13.38
N CYS A 120 30.25 -2.69 -14.23
CA CYS A 120 31.70 -2.83 -14.10
C CYS A 120 32.43 -1.55 -14.45
N ASN A 121 31.92 -0.83 -15.44
CA ASN A 121 32.43 0.49 -15.79
C ASN A 121 32.01 1.54 -14.77
N ALA A 122 30.91 1.30 -14.04
CA ALA A 122 30.41 2.14 -12.96
C ALA A 122 31.06 1.84 -11.59
N ASN A 123 32.12 1.04 -11.55
CA ASN A 123 32.87 0.67 -10.34
C ASN A 123 32.02 -0.11 -9.29
N ILE A 124 31.01 -0.85 -9.74
CA ILE A 124 30.18 -1.72 -8.88
C ILE A 124 30.79 -3.12 -8.89
N ALA A 125 31.82 -3.32 -8.05
CA ALA A 125 32.61 -4.54 -8.03
C ALA A 125 31.80 -5.81 -7.69
N SER A 126 30.72 -5.68 -6.90
CA SER A 126 29.86 -6.80 -6.49
C SER A 126 29.13 -7.47 -7.66
N MET A 127 29.05 -6.82 -8.83
CA MET A 127 28.35 -7.32 -10.02
C MET A 127 29.32 -7.69 -11.17
N CYS A 128 30.63 -7.76 -10.91
CA CYS A 128 31.66 -7.69 -11.96
C CYS A 128 32.87 -8.65 -11.82
N PRO A 129 32.78 -9.86 -12.39
CA PRO A 129 31.56 -10.52 -12.86
C PRO A 129 30.70 -11.01 -11.68
N MET A 130 29.41 -11.20 -11.93
CA MET A 130 28.48 -11.63 -10.89
C MET A 130 28.75 -13.09 -10.49
N ASN A 131 28.81 -13.35 -9.18
CA ASN A 131 29.12 -14.66 -8.61
C ASN A 131 28.24 -14.95 -7.38
N SER A 132 27.71 -16.17 -7.29
CA SER A 132 26.83 -16.64 -6.21
C SER A 132 27.45 -16.55 -4.81
N SER A 133 28.78 -16.51 -4.72
CA SER A 133 29.50 -16.39 -3.45
C SER A 133 29.53 -14.97 -2.88
N VAL A 134 29.15 -13.96 -3.66
CA VAL A 134 29.22 -12.53 -3.27
C VAL A 134 27.81 -11.95 -3.34
N SER A 135 27.38 -11.27 -2.27
CA SER A 135 26.11 -10.53 -2.29
C SER A 135 26.23 -9.28 -3.16
N ILE A 136 25.17 -8.98 -3.89
CA ILE A 136 25.03 -7.76 -4.66
C ILE A 136 24.89 -6.61 -3.68
N GLU A 137 25.76 -5.62 -3.82
CA GLU A 137 25.71 -4.36 -3.09
C GLU A 137 26.20 -3.27 -4.04
N ALA A 138 25.33 -2.32 -4.36
CA ALA A 138 25.63 -1.21 -5.24
C ALA A 138 25.01 0.05 -4.68
N ASP A 139 25.84 1.02 -4.34
CA ASP A 139 25.43 2.34 -3.89
C ASP A 139 26.16 3.41 -4.70
N GLY A 140 25.50 4.54 -4.89
CA GLY A 140 26.10 5.63 -5.64
C GLY A 140 25.27 6.89 -5.69
N ILE A 141 25.94 7.98 -6.04
CA ILE A 141 25.34 9.29 -6.27
C ILE A 141 25.58 9.64 -7.73
N ILE A 142 24.50 9.78 -8.48
CA ILE A 142 24.52 10.12 -9.90
C ILE A 142 24.16 11.61 -10.02
N PRO A 143 25.08 12.48 -10.47
CA PRO A 143 24.74 13.85 -10.81
C PRO A 143 23.88 13.86 -12.07
N ILE A 144 22.83 14.69 -12.08
CA ILE A 144 21.89 14.79 -13.19
C ILE A 144 22.06 16.14 -13.87
N ALA A 145 22.06 16.15 -15.20
CA ALA A 145 22.04 17.40 -15.94
C ALA A 145 20.66 18.05 -15.88
N GLN A 146 20.61 19.38 -15.90
CA GLN A 146 19.34 20.11 -15.91
C GLN A 146 18.44 19.73 -17.10
N SER A 147 19.04 19.33 -18.23
CA SER A 147 18.33 18.83 -19.41
C SER A 147 17.47 17.61 -19.12
N ASP A 148 17.94 16.72 -18.25
CA ASP A 148 17.34 15.39 -18.06
C ASP A 148 16.11 15.46 -17.14
N VAL A 149 16.00 16.52 -16.33
CA VAL A 149 14.85 16.76 -15.44
C VAL A 149 14.02 17.98 -15.85
N ALA A 150 14.38 18.68 -16.93
CA ALA A 150 13.64 19.83 -17.43
C ALA A 150 12.19 19.48 -17.81
N SER A 151 11.94 18.22 -18.18
CA SER A 151 10.63 17.69 -18.52
C SER A 151 9.75 17.40 -17.30
N ILE A 152 10.30 17.43 -16.08
CA ILE A 152 9.58 17.20 -14.83
C ILE A 152 9.01 18.53 -14.35
N PRO A 153 7.70 18.78 -14.49
CA PRO A 153 7.13 20.05 -14.04
C PRO A 153 7.23 20.15 -12.51
N SER A 154 7.45 21.35 -11.98
CA SER A 154 7.62 21.56 -10.53
C SER A 154 6.42 21.07 -9.70
N ILE A 155 5.22 21.05 -10.30
CA ILE A 155 4.00 20.52 -9.69
C ILE A 155 4.07 19.00 -9.43
N ALA A 156 4.82 18.24 -10.25
CA ALA A 156 4.96 16.78 -10.10
C ALA A 156 5.56 16.38 -8.75
N LEU A 157 6.38 17.26 -8.16
CA LEU A 157 7.01 17.02 -6.86
C LEU A 157 6.07 17.25 -5.68
N GLY A 158 4.93 17.93 -5.89
CA GLY A 158 3.97 18.28 -4.84
C GLY A 158 2.61 17.58 -4.95
N ILE A 159 2.30 16.96 -6.09
CA ILE A 159 1.01 16.26 -6.29
C ILE A 159 0.93 15.04 -5.37
N PRO A 160 -0.15 14.85 -4.59
CA PRO A 160 -0.38 13.63 -3.81
C PRO A 160 -0.57 12.41 -4.70
N ASP A 161 -0.12 11.25 -4.22
CA ASP A 161 -0.17 9.97 -4.94
C ASP A 161 0.41 10.09 -6.34
N PHE A 162 1.60 10.71 -6.45
CA PHE A 162 2.32 10.82 -7.71
C PHE A 162 2.42 9.45 -8.41
N GLU A 163 1.98 9.37 -9.67
CA GLU A 163 2.04 8.15 -10.47
C GLU A 163 3.42 8.01 -11.12
N GLY A 164 4.38 7.52 -10.35
CA GLY A 164 5.72 7.23 -10.81
C GLY A 164 6.13 5.79 -10.57
N ALA A 165 6.91 5.23 -11.48
CA ALA A 165 7.51 3.90 -11.35
C ALA A 165 8.97 3.92 -11.79
N ALA A 166 9.84 3.35 -10.96
CA ALA A 166 11.22 3.07 -11.32
C ALA A 166 11.31 1.59 -11.71
N ILE A 167 11.81 1.31 -12.90
CA ILE A 167 11.96 -0.03 -13.45
C ILE A 167 13.45 -0.31 -13.65
N LEU A 168 13.95 -1.33 -12.96
CA LEU A 168 15.28 -1.90 -13.13
C LEU A 168 15.16 -3.17 -13.97
N ARG A 169 15.85 -3.22 -15.11
CA ARG A 169 16.01 -4.42 -15.91
C ARG A 169 17.49 -4.81 -15.95
N ILE A 170 17.76 -6.10 -15.87
CA ILE A 170 19.11 -6.66 -15.85
C ILE A 170 19.22 -7.68 -16.98
N PHE A 171 20.20 -7.49 -17.84
CA PHE A 171 20.46 -8.34 -18.99
C PHE A 171 21.77 -9.09 -18.81
N ALA A 172 21.76 -10.39 -19.11
CA ALA A 172 22.97 -11.19 -19.23
C ALA A 172 23.62 -10.89 -20.58
N ASN A 173 24.92 -10.59 -20.57
CA ASN A 173 25.66 -10.27 -21.78
C ASN A 173 25.97 -11.52 -22.62
N SER A 174 26.09 -12.71 -22.00
CA SER A 174 26.38 -13.95 -22.74
C SER A 174 25.18 -14.43 -23.56
N THR A 175 23.96 -14.28 -23.04
CA THR A 175 22.73 -14.76 -23.68
C THR A 175 21.92 -13.63 -24.33
N GLU A 176 22.26 -12.37 -24.05
CA GLU A 176 21.49 -11.18 -24.42
C GLU A 176 20.03 -11.23 -23.94
N THR A 177 19.76 -11.98 -22.86
CA THR A 177 18.42 -12.14 -22.29
C THR A 177 18.25 -11.35 -21.01
N GLU A 178 17.02 -10.89 -20.75
CA GLU A 178 16.64 -10.33 -19.45
C GLU A 178 16.58 -11.43 -18.41
N ILE A 179 17.36 -11.28 -17.35
CA ILE A 179 17.50 -12.24 -16.25
C ILE A 179 16.96 -11.69 -14.92
N GLY A 180 16.55 -10.42 -14.91
CA GLY A 180 15.93 -9.79 -13.76
C GLY A 180 15.16 -8.54 -14.12
N CYS A 181 13.94 -8.41 -13.58
CA CYS A 181 13.10 -7.22 -13.72
C CYS A 181 12.54 -6.85 -12.36
N TYR A 182 12.76 -5.62 -11.94
CA TYR A 182 12.22 -5.08 -10.69
C TYR A 182 11.53 -3.74 -10.93
N SER A 183 10.34 -3.59 -10.37
CA SER A 183 9.59 -2.34 -10.42
C SER A 183 9.31 -1.83 -9.01
N ALA A 184 9.61 -0.55 -8.77
CA ALA A 184 9.35 0.16 -7.53
C ALA A 184 8.45 1.36 -7.79
N VAL A 185 7.53 1.64 -6.88
CA VAL A 185 6.72 2.87 -6.95
C VAL A 185 7.55 4.07 -6.51
N VAL A 186 7.42 5.20 -7.20
CA VAL A 186 8.08 6.47 -6.86
C VAL A 186 7.06 7.41 -6.21
N THR A 187 7.42 8.04 -5.09
CA THR A 187 6.54 8.95 -4.35
C THR A 187 7.28 10.17 -3.81
N ASN A 188 6.52 11.23 -3.51
CA ASN A 188 6.96 12.37 -2.70
C ASN A 188 6.48 12.25 -1.22
N GLY A 189 5.73 11.20 -0.90
CA GLY A 189 5.12 10.94 0.41
C GLY A 189 3.84 11.73 0.70
N ALA A 190 3.30 12.50 -0.25
CA ALA A 190 1.95 13.05 -0.13
C ALA A 190 0.93 12.02 -0.65
N THR A 191 -0.19 11.83 0.06
CA THR A 191 -1.20 10.82 -0.30
C THR A 191 -2.60 11.22 0.17
N PHE A 192 -3.61 10.89 -0.65
CA PHE A 192 -5.03 10.92 -0.32
C PHE A 192 -5.48 9.69 0.47
N SER A 193 -4.63 8.67 0.61
CA SER A 193 -4.86 7.52 1.48
C SER A 193 -4.59 7.94 2.94
N GLN A 194 -5.65 8.32 3.66
CA GLN A 194 -5.62 8.74 5.05
C GLN A 194 -6.63 7.93 5.88
N PRO A 195 -6.57 6.58 5.87
CA PRO A 195 -7.62 5.73 6.42
C PRO A 195 -7.86 5.95 7.92
N ASP A 196 -6.82 6.32 8.69
CA ASP A 196 -6.98 6.58 10.13
C ASP A 196 -7.84 7.82 10.40
N SER A 197 -7.54 8.93 9.72
CA SER A 197 -8.23 10.21 9.94
C SER A 197 -9.59 10.23 9.24
N VAL A 198 -9.64 9.86 7.96
CA VAL A 198 -10.88 9.82 7.19
C VAL A 198 -11.80 8.72 7.73
N GLY A 199 -11.27 7.53 8.01
CA GLY A 199 -12.04 6.42 8.60
C GLY A 199 -12.63 6.77 9.96
N THR A 200 -11.91 7.52 10.81
CA THR A 200 -12.47 8.02 12.08
C THR A 200 -13.67 8.95 11.86
N ILE A 201 -13.55 9.91 10.93
CA ILE A 201 -14.64 10.84 10.60
C ILE A 201 -15.84 10.07 10.02
N LEU A 202 -15.61 9.14 9.08
CA LEU A 202 -16.66 8.28 8.53
C LEU A 202 -17.32 7.42 9.62
N GLY A 203 -16.55 6.94 10.59
CA GLY A 203 -17.05 6.24 11.77
C GLY A 203 -17.97 7.10 12.62
N ILE A 204 -17.63 8.37 12.84
CA ILE A 204 -18.50 9.34 13.55
C ILE A 204 -19.82 9.52 12.80
N PHE A 205 -19.79 9.72 11.48
CA PHE A 205 -21.00 9.80 10.65
C PHE A 205 -21.86 8.54 10.74
N THR A 206 -21.21 7.37 10.81
CA THR A 206 -21.87 6.07 10.99
C THR A 206 -22.60 6.00 12.34
N ILE A 207 -21.99 6.49 13.42
CA ILE A 207 -22.62 6.57 14.76
C ILE A 207 -23.79 7.57 14.75
N VAL A 208 -23.64 8.73 14.10
CA VAL A 208 -24.73 9.71 13.95
C VAL A 208 -25.90 9.10 13.19
N ALA A 209 -25.65 8.39 12.09
CA ALA A 209 -26.69 7.70 11.33
C ALA A 209 -27.36 6.60 12.15
N LEU A 210 -26.60 5.83 12.93
CA LEU A 210 -27.13 4.80 13.83
C LEU A 210 -28.06 5.41 14.89
N THR A 211 -27.64 6.50 15.53
CA THR A 211 -28.44 7.19 16.56
C THR A 211 -29.68 7.85 15.97
N ALA A 212 -29.59 8.47 14.80
CA ALA A 212 -30.74 9.04 14.09
C ALA A 212 -31.74 7.95 13.64
N SER A 213 -31.22 6.84 13.11
CA SER A 213 -32.00 5.65 12.76
C SER A 213 -32.75 5.10 13.97
N PHE A 214 -32.08 4.98 15.11
CA PHE A 214 -32.67 4.49 16.35
C PHE A 214 -33.71 5.46 16.92
N ALA A 215 -33.40 6.77 16.95
CA ALA A 215 -34.32 7.79 17.43
C ALA A 215 -35.63 7.80 16.64
N THR A 216 -35.56 7.72 15.31
CA THR A 216 -36.75 7.68 14.45
C THR A 216 -37.55 6.39 14.59
N ALA A 217 -36.89 5.26 14.85
CA ALA A 217 -37.57 3.99 15.11
C ALA A 217 -38.37 4.01 16.42
N ILE A 218 -37.89 4.64 17.49
CA ILE A 218 -38.60 4.67 18.80
C ILE A 218 -39.91 5.48 18.75
N TYR A 219 -40.07 6.42 17.82
CA TYR A 219 -41.27 7.25 17.75
C TYR A 219 -42.50 6.53 17.20
N GLY A 220 -42.34 5.38 16.52
CA GLY A 220 -43.47 4.63 15.97
C GLY A 220 -44.18 3.79 17.04
N ASP A 221 -45.51 3.79 16.99
CA ASP A 221 -46.41 3.04 17.86
C ASP A 221 -46.72 1.62 17.33
N ASN A 222 -46.49 1.39 16.04
CA ASN A 222 -46.62 0.11 15.36
C ASN A 222 -45.50 -0.09 14.33
N ILE A 223 -45.21 -1.35 13.97
CA ILE A 223 -44.10 -1.70 13.05
C ILE A 223 -44.19 -0.96 11.70
N PRO A 224 -45.36 -0.85 11.03
CA PRO A 224 -45.46 -0.08 9.78
C PRO A 224 -45.04 1.38 9.91
N VAL A 225 -45.48 2.07 10.98
CA VAL A 225 -45.12 3.48 11.23
C VAL A 225 -43.64 3.62 11.57
N MET A 226 -43.07 2.72 12.38
CA MET A 226 -41.63 2.69 12.67
C MET A 226 -40.81 2.55 11.39
N ARG A 227 -41.19 1.63 10.49
CA ARG A 227 -40.52 1.41 9.20
C ARG A 227 -40.62 2.62 8.29
N ASN A 228 -41.76 3.30 8.27
CA ASN A 228 -41.96 4.52 7.48
C ASN A 228 -41.05 5.66 7.96
N HIS A 229 -40.97 5.88 9.29
CA HIS A 229 -40.07 6.89 9.86
C HIS A 229 -38.59 6.56 9.63
N TYR A 230 -38.21 5.28 9.71
CA TYR A 230 -36.86 4.83 9.37
C TYR A 230 -36.53 5.05 7.89
N ALA A 231 -37.47 4.79 6.98
CA ALA A 231 -37.27 4.99 5.54
C ALA A 231 -37.06 6.46 5.15
N HIS A 232 -37.66 7.39 5.91
CA HIS A 232 -37.50 8.84 5.72
C HIS A 232 -36.39 9.47 6.58
N SER A 233 -35.59 8.66 7.29
CA SER A 233 -34.45 9.13 8.07
C SER A 233 -33.11 8.85 7.37
N LEU A 234 -32.03 9.45 7.89
CA LEU A 234 -30.67 9.10 7.48
C LEU A 234 -30.33 7.70 8.03
N SER A 235 -30.77 6.69 7.29
CA SER A 235 -30.60 5.31 7.72
C SER A 235 -29.13 4.89 7.69
N ILE A 236 -28.74 4.09 8.68
CA ILE A 236 -27.41 3.47 8.75
C ILE A 236 -27.12 2.65 7.48
N LEU A 237 -28.14 2.01 6.90
CA LEU A 237 -28.02 1.21 5.69
C LEU A 237 -27.66 2.08 4.48
N VAL A 238 -28.28 3.26 4.33
CA VAL A 238 -27.95 4.20 3.26
C VAL A 238 -26.52 4.71 3.40
N VAL A 239 -26.07 5.04 4.63
CA VAL A 239 -24.69 5.50 4.86
C VAL A 239 -23.67 4.43 4.48
N PHE A 240 -23.86 3.19 4.93
CA PHE A 240 -23.00 2.07 4.53
C PHE A 240 -23.07 1.79 3.03
N ALA A 241 -24.25 1.85 2.41
CA ALA A 241 -24.41 1.64 0.97
C ALA A 241 -23.64 2.69 0.15
N VAL A 242 -23.65 3.96 0.57
CA VAL A 242 -22.87 5.03 -0.08
C VAL A 242 -21.38 4.78 0.08
N PHE A 243 -20.90 4.46 1.29
CA PHE A 243 -19.48 4.21 1.51
C PHE A 243 -18.98 2.98 0.74
N GLN A 244 -19.77 1.90 0.73
CA GLN A 244 -19.49 0.71 -0.05
C GLN A 244 -19.50 1.01 -1.55
N HIS A 245 -20.44 1.82 -2.04
CA HIS A 245 -20.48 2.21 -3.44
C HIS A 245 -19.21 2.97 -3.86
N ILE A 246 -18.74 3.90 -3.02
CA ILE A 246 -17.48 4.61 -3.27
C ILE A 246 -16.32 3.62 -3.36
N PHE A 247 -16.19 2.70 -2.38
CA PHE A 247 -15.11 1.71 -2.37
C PHE A 247 -15.16 0.74 -3.57
N PHE A 248 -16.33 0.14 -3.83
CA PHE A 248 -16.50 -0.85 -4.89
C PHE A 248 -16.52 -0.25 -6.30
N THR A 249 -16.58 1.08 -6.45
CA THR A 249 -16.27 1.71 -7.74
C THR A 249 -14.83 1.39 -8.18
N GLY A 250 -13.90 1.25 -7.23
CA GLY A 250 -12.54 0.77 -7.51
C GLY A 250 -12.41 -0.71 -7.85
N ALA A 251 -13.52 -1.47 -7.85
CA ALA A 251 -13.53 -2.86 -8.29
C ALA A 251 -13.76 -3.02 -9.79
N LEU A 252 -14.08 -1.95 -10.51
CA LEU A 252 -14.20 -1.99 -11.97
C LEU A 252 -12.84 -2.30 -12.59
N SER A 253 -12.83 -3.16 -13.62
CA SER A 253 -11.62 -3.61 -14.34
C SER A 253 -11.11 -2.54 -15.30
N MET A 254 -10.66 -1.41 -14.75
CA MET A 254 -10.07 -0.29 -15.48
C MET A 254 -8.67 0.05 -14.94
N ASN A 255 -7.84 0.69 -15.75
CA ASN A 255 -6.57 1.24 -15.30
C ASN A 255 -6.84 2.57 -14.61
N TRP A 256 -6.83 2.56 -13.29
CA TRP A 256 -7.12 3.73 -12.48
C TRP A 256 -5.86 4.54 -12.21
N PRO A 257 -5.95 5.88 -12.18
CA PRO A 257 -4.90 6.70 -11.59
C PRO A 257 -4.69 6.35 -10.12
N SER A 258 -3.45 6.39 -9.67
CA SER A 258 -3.02 6.19 -8.27
C SER A 258 -3.87 6.98 -7.25
N VAL A 259 -4.21 8.23 -7.59
CA VAL A 259 -5.01 9.15 -6.77
C VAL A 259 -6.40 8.60 -6.43
N LEU A 260 -7.08 7.95 -7.38
CA LEU A 260 -8.43 7.40 -7.14
C LEU A 260 -8.36 6.19 -6.22
N VAL A 261 -7.39 5.32 -6.47
CA VAL A 261 -7.16 4.13 -5.65
C VAL A 261 -6.77 4.50 -4.21
N ALA A 262 -5.94 5.53 -4.03
CA ALA A 262 -5.62 6.09 -2.72
C ALA A 262 -6.81 6.79 -2.06
N PHE A 263 -7.72 7.39 -2.81
CA PHE A 263 -8.96 7.94 -2.25
C PHE A 263 -9.92 6.83 -1.78
N TRP A 264 -10.07 5.76 -2.55
CA TRP A 264 -10.99 4.65 -2.21
C TRP A 264 -10.53 3.84 -1.00
N SER A 265 -9.23 3.71 -0.74
CA SER A 265 -8.70 3.00 0.44
C SER A 265 -9.32 3.51 1.75
N ASN A 266 -9.63 4.80 1.84
CA ASN A 266 -10.29 5.40 3.01
C ASN A 266 -11.65 4.76 3.37
N PHE A 267 -12.31 4.13 2.39
CA PHE A 267 -13.62 3.49 2.52
C PHE A 267 -13.53 1.96 2.60
N ALA A 268 -12.34 1.36 2.49
CA ALA A 268 -12.12 -0.08 2.40
C ALA A 268 -12.73 -0.87 3.58
N TRP A 269 -12.68 -0.31 4.78
CA TRP A 269 -13.24 -0.92 5.98
C TRP A 269 -14.75 -1.21 5.87
N THR A 270 -15.49 -0.41 5.09
CA THR A 270 -16.94 -0.58 4.87
C THR A 270 -17.28 -1.76 3.97
N GLY A 271 -16.34 -2.13 3.09
CA GLY A 271 -16.39 -3.36 2.29
C GLY A 271 -15.84 -4.59 3.01
N GLY A 272 -15.44 -4.46 4.29
CA GLY A 272 -14.80 -5.53 5.05
C GLY A 272 -13.36 -5.82 4.62
N MET A 273 -12.73 -4.89 3.87
CA MET A 273 -11.33 -5.00 3.46
C MET A 273 -10.44 -4.38 4.54
N ILE A 274 -10.32 -5.06 5.68
CA ILE A 274 -9.48 -4.62 6.80
C ILE A 274 -8.29 -5.57 6.92
N TYR A 275 -7.09 -5.03 6.74
CA TYR A 275 -5.86 -5.81 6.81
C TYR A 275 -5.55 -6.28 8.23
N SER A 276 -5.30 -7.58 8.37
CA SER A 276 -4.74 -8.17 9.58
C SER A 276 -3.75 -9.26 9.18
N SER A 277 -2.50 -9.14 9.63
CA SER A 277 -1.43 -10.08 9.29
C SER A 277 -1.77 -11.52 9.69
N GLY A 278 -2.37 -11.71 10.87
CA GLY A 278 -2.80 -13.03 11.35
C GLY A 278 -3.89 -13.64 10.46
N MET A 279 -4.88 -12.85 10.07
CA MET A 279 -5.96 -13.30 9.19
C MET A 279 -5.44 -13.64 7.79
N GLN A 280 -4.62 -12.76 7.18
CA GLN A 280 -4.04 -13.01 5.86
C GLN A 280 -3.15 -14.26 5.87
N ASN A 281 -2.36 -14.47 6.92
CA ASN A 281 -1.55 -15.68 7.06
C ASN A 281 -2.41 -16.95 7.19
N SER A 282 -3.53 -16.89 7.91
CA SER A 282 -4.47 -18.02 8.00
C SER A 282 -5.15 -18.32 6.66
N ILE A 283 -5.57 -17.28 5.92
CA ILE A 283 -6.13 -17.43 4.57
C ILE A 283 -5.08 -18.04 3.63
N ASN A 284 -3.85 -17.53 3.64
CA ASN A 284 -2.75 -18.05 2.82
C ASN A 284 -2.45 -19.53 3.12
N LYS A 285 -2.52 -19.94 4.40
CA LYS A 285 -2.37 -21.36 4.77
C LYS A 285 -3.49 -22.24 4.23
N LEU A 286 -4.72 -21.71 4.16
CA LEU A 286 -5.89 -22.43 3.64
C LEU A 286 -5.84 -22.54 2.11
N VAL A 287 -5.51 -21.44 1.42
CA VAL A 287 -5.43 -21.35 -0.04
C VAL A 287 -4.18 -22.07 -0.59
N GLY A 288 -3.12 -22.15 0.20
CA GLY A 288 -1.85 -22.77 -0.18
C GLY A 288 -1.18 -21.98 -1.32
N SER A 289 -0.71 -22.69 -2.34
CA SER A 289 -0.09 -22.11 -3.54
C SER A 289 -1.10 -21.76 -4.65
N ASN A 290 -2.40 -21.97 -4.42
CA ASN A 290 -3.44 -21.79 -5.43
C ASN A 290 -3.97 -20.34 -5.46
N PHE A 291 -3.08 -19.38 -5.68
CA PHE A 291 -3.45 -17.95 -5.72
C PHE A 291 -4.27 -17.57 -6.97
N GLY A 292 -4.44 -18.49 -7.91
CA GLY A 292 -5.13 -18.25 -9.18
C GLY A 292 -4.33 -17.32 -10.10
N ASN A 293 -4.72 -17.26 -11.37
CA ASN A 293 -4.11 -16.30 -12.29
C ASN A 293 -4.82 -14.94 -12.15
N THR A 294 -4.22 -14.01 -11.41
CA THR A 294 -4.80 -12.69 -11.14
C THR A 294 -4.77 -11.75 -12.36
N THR A 295 -4.15 -12.14 -13.47
CA THR A 295 -4.24 -11.36 -14.72
C THR A 295 -5.68 -11.30 -15.24
N GLN A 296 -6.52 -12.30 -14.93
CA GLN A 296 -7.94 -12.31 -15.30
C GLN A 296 -8.77 -11.25 -14.56
N VAL A 297 -8.32 -10.76 -13.40
CA VAL A 297 -8.97 -9.65 -12.68
C VAL A 297 -8.37 -8.28 -13.03
N GLY A 298 -7.67 -8.23 -14.18
CA GLY A 298 -7.14 -7.00 -14.76
C GLY A 298 -5.81 -6.55 -14.17
N ALA A 299 -5.18 -7.30 -13.28
CA ALA A 299 -3.96 -6.88 -12.61
C ALA A 299 -2.74 -7.77 -12.86
N ALA A 300 -1.65 -7.11 -13.26
CA ALA A 300 -0.30 -7.65 -13.20
C ALA A 300 0.09 -7.92 -11.74
N SER A 301 0.14 -9.19 -11.33
CA SER A 301 0.67 -9.56 -10.01
C SER A 301 2.19 -9.50 -9.99
N THR A 302 2.72 -9.27 -8.80
CA THR A 302 4.14 -9.45 -8.49
C THR A 302 4.49 -10.92 -8.66
N GLY A 303 5.62 -11.20 -9.30
CA GLY A 303 6.00 -12.58 -9.58
C GLY A 303 5.35 -13.16 -10.85
N ALA A 304 4.61 -12.38 -11.64
CA ALA A 304 4.07 -12.82 -12.93
C ALA A 304 4.73 -12.06 -14.10
N ILE A 305 4.74 -12.67 -15.27
CA ILE A 305 5.32 -12.08 -16.49
C ILE A 305 4.48 -10.86 -16.91
N ASN A 306 5.13 -9.70 -17.04
CA ASN A 306 4.48 -8.45 -17.42
C ASN A 306 5.16 -7.79 -18.62
N GLU A 307 4.74 -8.23 -19.80
CA GLU A 307 5.32 -7.90 -21.11
C GLU A 307 5.17 -6.42 -21.57
N GLY A 308 4.42 -5.58 -20.84
CA GLY A 308 4.06 -4.21 -21.23
C GLY A 308 4.43 -3.10 -20.25
N LEU A 309 5.22 -3.39 -19.20
CA LEU A 309 5.61 -2.38 -18.20
C LEU A 309 6.52 -1.31 -18.81
N GLY A 310 6.13 -0.03 -18.67
CA GLY A 310 6.97 1.12 -19.05
C GLY A 310 7.02 1.42 -20.56
N GLY A 311 6.07 0.95 -21.38
CA GLY A 311 5.91 1.43 -22.76
C GLY A 311 7.18 1.39 -23.62
N GLY A 312 7.88 0.25 -23.70
CA GLY A 312 9.12 0.16 -24.48
C GLY A 312 9.72 -1.26 -24.55
N TYR A 313 9.87 -1.73 -25.78
CA TYR A 313 10.52 -2.96 -26.28
C TYR A 313 10.24 -4.27 -25.51
N ASN A 314 9.40 -5.12 -26.12
CA ASN A 314 9.17 -6.50 -25.73
C ASN A 314 10.21 -7.40 -26.39
N ILE A 315 11.41 -7.46 -25.78
CA ILE A 315 12.55 -8.25 -26.29
C ILE A 315 12.26 -9.76 -26.17
N HIS A 316 11.33 -10.14 -25.27
CA HIS A 316 10.84 -11.52 -25.11
C HIS A 316 10.15 -12.06 -26.36
N GLN A 317 9.56 -11.22 -27.21
CA GLN A 317 8.97 -11.65 -28.48
C GLN A 317 10.00 -11.98 -29.57
N ILE A 318 11.23 -11.50 -29.45
CA ILE A 318 12.31 -11.73 -30.43
C ILE A 318 13.00 -13.08 -30.17
N TYR A 319 13.06 -13.53 -28.91
CA TYR A 319 13.83 -14.71 -28.50
C TYR A 319 13.01 -15.91 -28.03
N ARG A 320 11.70 -15.96 -28.28
CA ARG A 320 10.86 -17.12 -27.95
C ARG A 320 11.15 -18.32 -28.88
N ARG A 321 12.28 -19.00 -28.66
CA ARG A 321 12.42 -20.43 -28.95
C ARG A 321 12.20 -21.19 -27.66
N ALA A 322 11.25 -22.13 -27.74
CA ALA A 322 10.73 -22.93 -26.64
C ALA A 322 11.84 -23.55 -25.76
N MET A 323 11.86 -23.17 -24.49
CA MET A 323 12.52 -23.93 -23.43
C MET A 323 11.47 -24.79 -22.71
N PRO A 324 11.72 -26.08 -22.45
CA PRO A 324 10.75 -26.97 -21.82
C PRO A 324 10.54 -26.62 -20.35
N GLU A 325 9.28 -26.67 -19.88
CA GLU A 325 8.93 -26.70 -18.47
C GLU A 325 9.59 -27.92 -17.78
N MET A 326 10.75 -27.74 -17.16
CA MET A 326 11.31 -28.74 -16.26
C MET A 326 12.21 -28.13 -15.18
N PHE A 327 11.74 -27.10 -14.47
CA PHE A 327 12.29 -26.74 -13.15
C PHE A 327 11.18 -26.17 -12.26
N LYS A 328 10.32 -27.07 -11.75
CA LYS A 328 9.47 -26.81 -10.58
C LYS A 328 10.07 -27.54 -9.38
N ARG A 329 10.43 -26.76 -8.35
CA ARG A 329 10.95 -27.07 -6.99
C ARG A 329 12.36 -26.49 -6.83
N ASP A 330 12.59 -25.58 -5.89
CA ASP A 330 12.55 -25.92 -4.47
C ASP A 330 11.85 -24.94 -3.52
N ILE A 331 11.39 -25.55 -2.43
CA ILE A 331 10.56 -25.05 -1.35
C ILE A 331 11.42 -24.21 -0.40
N LEU A 332 11.30 -22.88 -0.45
CA LEU A 332 11.69 -22.05 0.68
C LEU A 332 10.47 -21.89 1.60
N SER A 333 10.57 -22.41 2.81
CA SER A 333 9.50 -22.31 3.81
C SER A 333 9.10 -20.84 4.03
N PRO A 334 7.79 -20.50 4.13
CA PRO A 334 7.36 -19.12 4.43
C PRO A 334 7.86 -18.60 5.79
N MET A 335 8.33 -19.51 6.66
CA MET A 335 8.98 -19.18 7.93
C MET A 335 10.40 -18.64 7.74
N ALA A 336 11.17 -19.15 6.78
CA ALA A 336 12.52 -18.66 6.48
C ALA A 336 12.49 -17.22 5.97
N GLN A 337 11.57 -16.90 5.05
CA GLN A 337 11.36 -15.52 4.58
C GLN A 337 10.96 -14.57 5.71
N THR A 338 10.11 -15.02 6.64
CA THR A 338 9.67 -14.18 7.76
C THR A 338 10.82 -13.94 8.75
N VAL A 339 11.63 -14.96 9.03
CA VAL A 339 12.80 -14.85 9.92
C VAL A 339 13.89 -13.99 9.29
N GLU A 340 14.19 -14.16 7.99
CA GLU A 340 15.11 -13.30 7.25
C GLU A 340 14.65 -11.83 7.24
N GLN A 341 13.36 -11.57 6.99
CA GLN A 341 12.80 -10.21 7.06
C GLN A 341 12.95 -9.60 8.46
N HIS A 342 12.78 -10.37 9.52
CA HIS A 342 12.97 -9.88 10.90
C HIS A 342 14.44 -9.69 11.28
N LEU A 343 15.34 -10.55 10.77
CA LEU A 343 16.79 -10.41 10.96
C LEU A 343 17.35 -9.23 10.15
N TYR A 344 16.86 -9.01 8.93
CA TYR A 344 17.22 -7.87 8.08
C TYR A 344 16.71 -6.55 8.68
N LYS A 345 15.47 -6.54 9.21
CA LYS A 345 14.97 -5.40 10.01
C LYS A 345 15.88 -5.09 11.19
N ARG A 346 16.35 -6.11 11.94
CA ARG A 346 17.28 -5.90 13.06
C ARG A 346 18.67 -5.45 12.61
N ALA A 347 19.22 -6.01 11.54
CA ALA A 347 20.51 -5.62 10.99
C ALA A 347 20.50 -4.17 10.49
N LEU A 348 19.40 -3.73 9.87
CA LEU A 348 19.21 -2.36 9.42
C LEU A 348 18.91 -1.37 10.55
N THR A 349 18.21 -1.79 11.61
CA THR A 349 18.02 -0.93 12.81
C THR A 349 19.35 -0.69 13.54
N ASN A 350 20.32 -1.61 13.37
CA ASN A 350 21.67 -1.51 13.93
C ASN A 350 22.68 -0.84 12.99
N SER A 351 22.31 -0.65 11.71
CA SER A 351 23.09 0.16 10.78
C SER A 351 22.71 1.63 10.99
N SER A 352 23.66 2.41 11.47
CA SER A 352 23.58 3.88 11.54
C SER A 352 23.51 4.55 10.16
N GLN A 353 23.36 3.79 9.07
CA GLN A 353 23.41 4.24 7.67
C GLN A 353 22.11 4.00 6.88
N GLY A 354 21.00 3.70 7.56
CA GLY A 354 19.70 3.58 6.91
C GLY A 354 18.96 4.92 6.74
N TYR A 355 18.70 5.38 5.51
CA TYR A 355 17.70 6.39 5.18
C TYR A 355 16.30 6.01 5.67
N SER A 356 15.47 7.01 6.00
CA SER A 356 14.15 6.78 6.60
C SER A 356 13.04 6.39 5.61
N TRP A 357 13.33 6.37 4.31
CA TRP A 357 12.32 6.34 3.24
C TRP A 357 12.26 5.02 2.45
N TYR A 358 12.94 3.96 2.91
CA TYR A 358 13.08 2.71 2.17
C TYR A 358 11.79 1.93 1.90
N GLY A 359 11.78 1.27 0.74
CA GLY A 359 10.75 0.33 0.34
C GLY A 359 10.96 -1.07 0.92
N GLN A 360 9.93 -1.90 0.84
CA GLN A 360 10.02 -3.34 1.12
C GLN A 360 9.62 -4.16 -0.11
N PRO A 361 10.14 -5.39 -0.25
CA PRO A 361 9.64 -6.30 -1.28
C PRO A 361 8.17 -6.61 -1.01
N VAL A 362 7.33 -6.36 -2.00
CA VAL A 362 5.89 -6.66 -1.90
C VAL A 362 5.66 -8.17 -1.84
N LYS A 363 4.64 -8.56 -1.08
CA LYS A 363 4.28 -9.97 -0.94
C LYS A 363 3.76 -10.55 -2.27
N PRO A 364 4.01 -11.84 -2.53
CA PRO A 364 3.39 -12.52 -3.67
C PRO A 364 1.87 -12.38 -3.66
N GLY A 365 1.27 -12.18 -4.84
CA GLY A 365 -0.18 -12.05 -5.02
C GLY A 365 -0.73 -10.63 -4.86
N LEU A 366 0.10 -9.66 -4.48
CA LEU A 366 -0.21 -8.24 -4.61
C LEU A 366 0.09 -7.76 -6.05
N PRO A 367 -0.56 -6.67 -6.51
CA PRO A 367 -0.19 -6.07 -7.79
C PRO A 367 1.24 -5.53 -7.75
N LEU A 368 1.88 -5.43 -8.91
CA LEU A 368 3.17 -4.76 -9.04
C LEU A 368 3.07 -3.31 -8.54
N PRO A 369 4.06 -2.81 -7.79
CA PRO A 369 4.11 -1.41 -7.40
C PRO A 369 4.06 -0.50 -8.63
N GLY A 370 3.20 0.52 -8.57
CA GLY A 370 2.92 1.40 -9.71
C GLY A 370 1.82 0.87 -10.65
N ASN A 371 1.34 -0.36 -10.48
CA ASN A 371 0.15 -0.85 -11.19
C ASN A 371 -1.12 -0.76 -10.32
N TYR A 372 -2.07 0.05 -10.78
CA TYR A 372 -3.34 0.34 -10.10
C TYR A 372 -4.56 -0.21 -10.85
N SER A 373 -4.34 -1.18 -11.74
CA SER A 373 -5.38 -1.77 -12.58
C SER A 373 -6.38 -2.63 -11.80
N GLY A 374 -7.66 -2.41 -12.05
CA GLY A 374 -8.76 -3.24 -11.56
C GLY A 374 -8.87 -3.26 -10.03
N PHE A 375 -9.61 -4.26 -9.53
CA PHE A 375 -9.82 -4.38 -8.08
C PHE A 375 -8.54 -4.73 -7.31
N ALA A 376 -7.60 -5.44 -7.93
CA ALA A 376 -6.34 -5.78 -7.26
C ALA A 376 -5.49 -4.54 -7.00
N GLY A 377 -5.50 -3.55 -7.90
CA GLY A 377 -4.86 -2.25 -7.66
C GLY A 377 -5.44 -1.57 -6.43
N THR A 378 -6.77 -1.51 -6.32
CA THR A 378 -7.48 -0.96 -5.16
C THR A 378 -7.13 -1.70 -3.86
N LEU A 379 -7.11 -3.03 -3.89
CA LEU A 379 -6.73 -3.86 -2.74
C LEU A 379 -5.23 -3.82 -2.40
N GLY A 380 -4.39 -3.45 -3.38
CA GLY A 380 -2.96 -3.26 -3.18
C GLY A 380 -2.66 -2.20 -2.12
N GLN A 381 -3.46 -1.13 -2.07
CA GLN A 381 -3.36 -0.11 -1.02
C GLN A 381 -3.66 -0.67 0.38
N GLU A 382 -4.60 -1.60 0.47
CA GLU A 382 -4.94 -2.31 1.71
C GLU A 382 -3.98 -3.46 2.03
N ARG A 383 -2.99 -3.73 1.17
CA ARG A 383 -2.07 -4.88 1.30
C ARG A 383 -2.80 -6.23 1.36
N ILE A 384 -3.96 -6.33 0.70
CA ILE A 384 -4.76 -7.56 0.60
C ILE A 384 -4.59 -8.12 -0.82
N PRO A 385 -4.09 -9.37 -0.98
CA PRO A 385 -4.06 -10.02 -2.29
C PRO A 385 -5.47 -10.19 -2.85
N ALA A 386 -5.64 -10.02 -4.16
CA ALA A 386 -6.95 -10.18 -4.81
C ALA A 386 -7.57 -11.58 -4.58
N SER A 387 -6.73 -12.62 -4.55
CA SER A 387 -7.13 -14.00 -4.22
C SER A 387 -7.77 -14.13 -2.84
N ASN A 388 -7.38 -13.26 -1.90
CA ASN A 388 -7.81 -13.31 -0.50
C ASN A 388 -8.98 -12.38 -0.22
N ALA A 389 -9.37 -11.53 -1.18
CA ALA A 389 -10.37 -10.48 -0.98
C ALA A 389 -11.71 -11.04 -0.51
N PHE A 390 -12.22 -12.07 -1.18
CA PHE A 390 -13.49 -12.72 -0.81
C PHE A 390 -13.45 -13.28 0.61
N MET A 391 -12.42 -14.06 0.95
CA MET A 391 -12.31 -14.68 2.27
C MET A 391 -12.14 -13.62 3.37
N THR A 392 -11.39 -12.56 3.08
CA THR A 392 -11.21 -11.42 3.98
C THR A 392 -12.55 -10.73 4.28
N GLY A 393 -13.28 -10.35 3.23
CA GLY A 393 -14.60 -9.72 3.38
C GLY A 393 -15.61 -10.63 4.08
N PHE A 394 -15.62 -11.92 3.75
CA PHE A 394 -16.51 -12.90 4.37
C PHE A 394 -16.25 -13.04 5.88
N LEU A 395 -14.99 -13.14 6.31
CA LEU A 395 -14.65 -13.25 7.73
C LEU A 395 -15.03 -11.99 8.50
N TRP A 396 -14.75 -10.80 7.95
CA TRP A 396 -15.17 -9.54 8.58
C TRP A 396 -16.68 -9.37 8.63
N PHE A 397 -17.40 -9.85 7.60
CA PHE A 397 -18.86 -9.89 7.61
C PHE A 397 -19.41 -10.79 8.72
N LEU A 398 -18.85 -11.99 8.92
CA LEU A 398 -19.24 -12.86 10.04
C LEU A 398 -18.95 -12.22 11.40
N ILE A 399 -17.78 -11.60 11.56
CA ILE A 399 -17.44 -10.86 12.79
C ILE A 399 -18.45 -9.73 13.03
N LEU A 400 -18.80 -8.97 12.00
CA LEU A 400 -19.80 -7.91 12.09
C LEU A 400 -21.17 -8.46 12.52
N LEU A 401 -21.63 -9.57 11.95
CA LEU A 401 -22.89 -10.21 12.36
C LEU A 401 -22.89 -10.60 13.84
N VAL A 402 -21.80 -11.19 14.32
CA VAL A 402 -21.65 -11.54 15.75
C VAL A 402 -21.66 -10.29 16.63
N LEU A 403 -20.96 -9.23 16.23
CA LEU A 403 -20.94 -7.97 16.97
C LEU A 403 -22.32 -7.30 17.01
N VAL A 404 -23.06 -7.30 15.90
CA VAL A 404 -24.42 -6.76 15.84
C VAL A 404 -25.37 -7.59 16.71
N ALA A 405 -25.30 -8.93 16.66
CA ALA A 405 -26.11 -9.79 17.51
C ALA A 405 -25.80 -9.55 19.00
N ALA A 406 -24.52 -9.46 19.37
CA ALA A 406 -24.09 -9.14 20.73
C ALA A 406 -24.55 -7.76 21.17
N ALA A 407 -24.51 -6.75 20.29
CA ALA A 407 -24.98 -5.39 20.58
C ALA A 407 -26.50 -5.36 20.79
N VAL A 408 -27.29 -6.07 19.98
CA VAL A 408 -28.75 -6.17 20.15
C VAL A 408 -29.11 -6.87 21.46
N ILE A 409 -28.44 -7.99 21.77
CA ILE A 409 -28.62 -8.69 23.05
C ILE A 409 -28.24 -7.75 24.19
N GLY A 410 -27.03 -7.19 24.20
CA GLY A 410 -26.57 -6.26 25.24
C GLY A 410 -27.50 -5.08 25.45
N PHE A 411 -28.04 -4.52 24.36
CA PHE A 411 -29.03 -3.44 24.42
C PHE A 411 -30.33 -3.88 25.09
N LYS A 412 -30.86 -5.07 24.76
CA LYS A 412 -32.03 -5.65 25.43
C LYS A 412 -31.81 -5.82 26.93
N TRP A 413 -30.68 -6.42 27.33
CA TRP A 413 -30.34 -6.61 28.76
C TRP A 413 -30.24 -5.27 29.50
N LEU A 414 -29.68 -4.25 28.85
CA LEU A 414 -29.58 -2.90 29.41
C LEU A 414 -30.96 -2.23 29.59
N LEU A 415 -31.87 -2.42 28.63
CA LEU A 415 -33.26 -1.96 28.78
C LEU A 415 -34.02 -2.68 29.90
N GLU A 416 -33.83 -4.00 30.05
CA GLU A 416 -34.41 -4.75 31.15
C GLU A 416 -33.90 -4.29 32.51
N ALA A 417 -32.59 -4.06 32.65
CA ALA A 417 -31.99 -3.51 33.86
C ALA A 417 -32.55 -2.12 34.21
N PHE A 418 -32.66 -1.22 33.23
CA PHE A 418 -33.26 0.10 33.44
C PHE A 418 -34.75 0.05 33.78
N SER A 419 -35.49 -0.93 33.26
CA SER A 419 -36.87 -1.19 33.68
C SER A 419 -36.93 -1.69 35.12
N ALA A 420 -36.01 -2.57 35.54
CA ALA A 420 -35.97 -3.08 36.91
C ALA A 420 -35.70 -1.97 37.94
N ILE A 421 -34.86 -1.00 37.57
CA ILE A 421 -34.51 0.17 38.41
C ILE A 421 -35.59 1.28 38.32
N LYS A 422 -36.70 1.06 37.59
CA LYS A 422 -37.79 2.05 37.36
C LYS A 422 -37.34 3.38 36.73
N LEU A 423 -36.19 3.40 36.05
CA LEU A 423 -35.68 4.60 35.37
C LEU A 423 -36.42 4.90 34.06
N VAL A 424 -37.08 3.89 33.48
CA VAL A 424 -37.81 3.99 32.20
C VAL A 424 -39.29 3.68 32.40
N LYS A 425 -40.18 4.55 31.89
CA LYS A 425 -41.64 4.30 31.90
C LYS A 425 -41.97 3.14 30.96
N GLN A 426 -42.64 2.11 31.48
CA GLN A 426 -42.85 0.80 30.85
C GLN A 426 -43.40 0.78 29.41
N ASN A 427 -44.10 1.83 28.95
CA ASN A 427 -44.91 1.72 27.72
C ASN A 427 -44.24 2.16 26.40
N ARG A 428 -43.07 2.82 26.40
CA ARG A 428 -42.49 3.37 25.14
C ARG A 428 -41.44 2.50 24.45
N LEU A 429 -40.91 1.47 25.11
CA LEU A 429 -39.85 0.60 24.56
C LEU A 429 -40.26 -0.88 24.54
N ALA A 430 -41.56 -1.18 24.58
CA ALA A 430 -42.07 -2.55 24.65
C ALA A 430 -41.65 -3.41 23.44
N TYR A 431 -41.51 -2.83 22.25
CA TYR A 431 -41.04 -3.54 21.04
C TYR A 431 -39.52 -3.79 21.00
N PHE A 432 -38.74 -3.14 21.88
CA PHE A 432 -37.28 -3.23 21.93
C PHE A 432 -36.75 -4.04 23.13
N ARG A 433 -37.62 -4.41 24.07
CA ARG A 433 -37.37 -5.46 25.07
C ARG A 433 -37.75 -6.79 24.48
#